data_AF-A0A0D0TRX5-F1
#
_entry.id   AF-A0A0D0TRX5-F1
#
_cell.length_a   1.000
_cell.length_b   1.000
_cell.length_c   1.000
_cell.angle_alpha   90.00
_cell.angle_beta   90.00
_cell.angle_gamma   90.00
#
_symmetry.space_group_name_H-M   'P 1'
#
loop_
_entity.id
_entity.type
_entity.pdbx_description
1 polymer ?
#
loop_
_entity_poly.entity_id
_entity_poly.type
_entity_poly.pdbx_seq_one_letter_code
_entity_poly.pdbx_strand_id
1 'polypeptide(L)'
;MTIHVHLSTTEAGPSSTGASSFATPAIDAEDTLRQVVTRLRTAKRIVVVSGAGVSTAAAIPDFRSASGLFSGKTKGGHSVKDLFHVRCLAHPTLLAKHHELITSLSSLSTAAPPTPFHTYLSSLDNEGRLLRCYTQNIDGLEEKTGLAVGIPSSKRKSPKAKGKENTPSLLSAPDTPETSSESPEPRVIPLHGLLSTLHCTLCHTILPLSPHLPLPPTSVPCPTCELASSIRSALSERSRKSGTLRASVVLYGEEHPEGESIGKSVSRDLKGVDMLLEKEKESKGKM
;
A
#
# COMPACT_ATOMS: atom_id res chain seq x y z
N MET A 1 -1.93 20.14 -21.96
CA MET A 1 -3.30 19.99 -22.50
C MET A 1 -3.74 18.57 -22.22
N THR A 2 -4.81 18.36 -21.45
CA THR A 2 -5.34 17.03 -21.14
C THR A 2 -6.46 16.70 -22.10
N ILE A 3 -6.38 15.56 -22.79
CA ILE A 3 -7.34 15.15 -23.81
C ILE A 3 -8.21 14.02 -23.25
N HIS A 4 -9.53 14.15 -23.39
CA HIS A 4 -10.50 13.11 -23.03
C HIS A 4 -10.89 12.29 -24.25
N VAL A 5 -10.56 10.99 -24.24
CA VAL A 5 -10.93 10.03 -25.29
C VAL A 5 -12.08 9.18 -24.79
N HIS A 6 -13.25 9.27 -25.42
CA HIS A 6 -14.40 8.43 -25.09
C HIS A 6 -14.24 7.06 -25.76
N LEU A 7 -14.15 5.98 -24.97
CA LEU A 7 -14.11 4.61 -25.48
C LEU A 7 -15.53 4.05 -25.54
N SER A 8 -16.03 3.76 -26.75
CA SER A 8 -17.42 3.35 -26.99
C SER A 8 -17.67 1.84 -26.84
N THR A 9 -16.89 1.12 -26.02
CA THR A 9 -17.01 -0.34 -25.93
C THR A 9 -17.89 -0.76 -24.74
N THR A 10 -18.82 -1.69 -25.01
CA THR A 10 -19.62 -2.41 -23.99
C THR A 10 -18.76 -3.22 -23.01
N GLU A 11 -17.47 -3.38 -23.30
CA GLU A 11 -16.47 -4.06 -22.46
C GLU A 11 -15.64 -3.11 -21.57
N ALA A 12 -15.78 -1.79 -21.74
CA ALA A 12 -15.15 -0.84 -20.83
C ALA A 12 -15.82 -0.99 -19.45
N GLY A 13 -15.02 -1.27 -18.41
CA GLY A 13 -15.51 -1.39 -17.04
C GLY A 13 -16.31 -0.15 -16.60
N PRO A 14 -17.14 -0.25 -15.53
CA PRO A 14 -18.11 0.78 -15.17
C PRO A 14 -17.41 2.09 -14.81
N SER A 15 -17.28 2.95 -15.81
CA SER A 15 -16.69 4.28 -15.74
C SER A 15 -17.82 5.27 -16.01
N SER A 16 -18.02 6.21 -15.09
CA SER A 16 -19.03 7.25 -15.28
C SER A 16 -18.63 8.14 -16.44
N THR A 17 -19.60 8.50 -17.27
CA THR A 17 -19.47 9.27 -18.51
C THR A 17 -19.10 10.76 -18.33
N GLY A 18 -18.62 11.17 -17.15
CA GLY A 18 -18.31 12.57 -16.87
C GLY A 18 -16.87 12.88 -17.27
N ALA A 19 -16.66 13.58 -18.39
CA ALA A 19 -15.34 14.12 -18.70
C ALA A 19 -14.90 15.09 -17.60
N SER A 20 -13.67 14.97 -17.13
CA SER A 20 -13.13 15.89 -16.12
C SER A 20 -13.13 17.33 -16.64
N SER A 21 -13.44 18.30 -15.76
CA SER A 21 -13.66 19.72 -16.14
C SER A 21 -12.46 20.40 -16.80
N PHE A 22 -11.26 19.85 -16.62
CA PHE A 22 -10.01 20.34 -17.19
C PHE A 22 -9.58 19.61 -18.48
N ALA A 23 -10.33 18.59 -18.92
CA ALA A 23 -10.00 17.80 -20.10
C ALA A 23 -10.84 18.25 -21.31
N THR A 24 -10.16 18.48 -22.44
CA THR A 24 -10.83 18.76 -23.71
C THR A 24 -11.13 17.47 -24.46
N PRO A 25 -12.33 17.27 -25.03
CA PRO A 25 -12.62 16.10 -25.85
C PRO A 25 -11.63 15.93 -26.99
N ALA A 26 -11.25 14.70 -27.29
CA ALA A 26 -10.45 14.38 -28.47
C ALA A 26 -11.22 14.73 -29.75
N ILE A 27 -10.57 15.47 -30.65
CA ILE A 27 -11.12 15.79 -31.97
C ILE A 27 -11.28 14.49 -32.79
N ASP A 28 -10.25 13.63 -32.73
CA ASP A 28 -10.28 12.27 -33.27
C ASP A 28 -9.86 11.30 -32.15
N ALA A 29 -10.85 10.61 -31.59
CA ALA A 29 -10.66 9.66 -30.50
C ALA A 29 -9.77 8.48 -30.91
N GLU A 30 -9.92 8.00 -32.14
CA GLU A 30 -9.24 6.83 -32.65
C GLU A 30 -7.78 7.15 -32.96
N ASP A 31 -7.50 8.29 -33.58
CA ASP A 31 -6.12 8.75 -33.79
C ASP A 31 -5.42 9.02 -32.46
N THR A 32 -6.10 9.68 -31.51
CA THR A 32 -5.53 9.92 -30.17
C THR A 32 -5.21 8.60 -29.46
N LEU A 33 -6.09 7.60 -29.55
CA LEU A 33 -5.86 6.28 -28.97
C LEU A 33 -4.68 5.57 -29.65
N ARG A 34 -4.57 5.63 -30.98
CA ARG A 34 -3.41 5.11 -31.73
C ARG A 34 -2.10 5.75 -31.28
N GLN A 35 -2.08 7.07 -31.06
CA GLN A 35 -0.91 7.77 -30.55
C GLN A 35 -0.54 7.30 -29.14
N VAL A 36 -1.52 7.15 -28.24
CA VAL A 36 -1.31 6.63 -26.87
C VAL A 36 -0.73 5.22 -26.92
N VAL A 37 -1.30 4.32 -27.72
CA VAL A 37 -0.83 2.94 -27.88
C VAL A 37 0.60 2.91 -28.45
N THR A 38 0.90 3.79 -29.41
CA THR A 38 2.24 3.88 -30.02
C THR A 38 3.28 4.35 -29.01
N ARG A 39 2.97 5.37 -28.21
CA ARG A 39 3.83 5.83 -27.12
C ARG A 39 3.99 4.77 -26.05
N LEU A 40 2.90 4.09 -25.69
CA LEU A 40 2.92 2.99 -24.75
C LEU A 40 3.88 1.91 -25.23
N ARG A 41 3.79 1.46 -26.48
CA ARG A 41 4.68 0.42 -27.05
C ARG A 41 6.16 0.80 -27.08
N THR A 42 6.49 2.07 -27.30
CA THR A 42 7.89 2.52 -27.43
C THR A 42 8.52 2.97 -26.11
N ALA A 43 7.71 3.25 -25.08
CA ALA A 43 8.20 3.64 -23.77
C ALA A 43 9.00 2.53 -23.10
N LYS A 44 10.17 2.91 -22.56
CA LYS A 44 11.11 2.02 -21.86
C LYS A 44 11.12 2.20 -20.35
N ARG A 45 10.61 3.34 -19.85
CA ARG A 45 10.55 3.66 -18.42
C ARG A 45 9.16 4.16 -18.09
N ILE A 46 8.28 3.23 -17.76
CA ILE A 46 6.87 3.49 -17.49
C ILE A 46 6.66 3.58 -15.99
N VAL A 47 6.10 4.70 -15.53
CA VAL A 47 5.58 4.84 -14.17
C VAL A 47 4.08 4.68 -14.22
N VAL A 48 3.55 3.86 -13.33
CA VAL A 48 2.11 3.65 -13.17
C VAL A 48 1.67 4.19 -11.81
N VAL A 49 0.54 4.90 -11.77
CA VAL A 49 -0.19 5.26 -10.55
C VAL A 49 -1.53 4.55 -10.59
N SER A 50 -1.79 3.66 -9.62
CA SER A 50 -3.02 2.86 -9.57
C SER A 50 -3.83 3.17 -8.32
N GLY A 51 -5.16 3.17 -8.49
CA GLY A 51 -6.12 3.22 -7.40
C GLY A 51 -7.11 2.05 -7.45
N ALA A 52 -8.14 2.10 -6.61
CA ALA A 52 -9.03 0.95 -6.37
C ALA A 52 -9.75 0.44 -7.64
N GLY A 53 -9.87 1.28 -8.67
CA GLY A 53 -10.44 0.92 -9.97
C GLY A 53 -9.79 -0.27 -10.66
N VAL A 54 -8.50 -0.54 -10.39
CA VAL A 54 -7.79 -1.68 -11.00
C VAL A 54 -8.16 -3.01 -10.37
N SER A 55 -8.71 -3.00 -9.15
CA SER A 55 -9.06 -4.18 -8.35
C SER A 55 -10.56 -4.50 -8.35
N THR A 56 -11.43 -3.63 -8.90
CA THR A 56 -12.88 -3.85 -8.89
C THR A 56 -13.32 -5.10 -9.65
N ALA A 57 -12.58 -5.49 -10.70
CA ALA A 57 -12.84 -6.72 -11.45
C ALA A 57 -12.54 -8.00 -10.64
N ALA A 58 -11.77 -7.89 -9.55
CA ALA A 58 -11.50 -8.97 -8.62
C ALA A 58 -12.49 -9.02 -7.44
N ALA A 59 -13.64 -8.36 -7.57
CA ALA A 59 -14.68 -8.24 -6.53
C ALA A 59 -14.23 -7.55 -5.23
N ILE A 60 -13.11 -6.83 -5.24
CA ILE A 60 -12.71 -5.94 -4.15
C ILE A 60 -13.47 -4.61 -4.33
N PRO A 61 -14.31 -4.20 -3.38
CA PRO A 61 -15.08 -2.97 -3.51
C PRO A 61 -14.14 -1.77 -3.50
N ASP A 62 -14.38 -0.80 -4.40
CA ASP A 62 -13.72 0.49 -4.27
C ASP A 62 -14.29 1.28 -3.09
N PHE A 63 -13.61 2.36 -2.73
CA PHE A 63 -14.02 3.18 -1.61
C PHE A 63 -15.14 4.18 -1.96
N ARG A 64 -15.17 4.70 -3.19
CA ARG A 64 -15.87 5.97 -3.52
C ARG A 64 -17.00 5.86 -4.54
N SER A 65 -17.23 4.71 -5.17
CA SER A 65 -18.33 4.56 -6.14
C SER A 65 -19.70 4.48 -5.46
N ALA A 66 -20.76 4.47 -6.27
CA ALA A 66 -22.14 4.36 -5.77
C ALA A 66 -22.38 3.09 -4.94
N SER A 67 -21.69 1.99 -5.26
CA SER A 67 -21.66 0.75 -4.49
C SER A 67 -20.38 0.59 -3.64
N GLY A 68 -19.57 1.65 -3.56
CA GLY A 68 -18.30 1.65 -2.84
C GLY A 68 -18.47 1.74 -1.33
N LEU A 69 -17.41 1.40 -0.61
CA LEU A 69 -17.43 1.25 0.84
C LEU A 69 -17.90 2.52 1.58
N PHE A 70 -17.61 3.72 1.06
CA PHE A 70 -18.06 5.01 1.65
C PHE A 70 -19.51 5.40 1.32
N SER A 71 -20.21 4.65 0.46
CA SER A 71 -21.63 4.92 0.14
C SER A 71 -22.58 4.51 1.29
N GLY A 72 -22.15 3.57 2.13
CA GLY A 72 -22.91 3.10 3.30
C GLY A 72 -22.70 3.97 4.54
N LYS A 73 -23.80 4.32 5.23
CA LYS A 73 -23.74 4.81 6.62
C LYS A 73 -23.65 3.61 7.57
N THR A 74 -22.72 3.64 8.53
CA THR A 74 -22.71 2.61 9.58
C THR A 74 -23.89 2.84 10.53
N LYS A 75 -24.47 1.76 11.07
CA LYS A 75 -25.42 1.85 12.19
C LYS A 75 -24.69 2.54 13.35
N GLY A 76 -25.10 3.78 13.67
CA GLY A 76 -24.43 4.64 14.66
C GLY A 76 -23.93 5.99 14.15
N GLY A 77 -24.24 6.40 12.91
CA GLY A 77 -24.01 7.77 12.42
C GLY A 77 -22.58 8.09 11.96
N HIS A 78 -21.63 7.19 12.19
CA HIS A 78 -20.26 7.32 11.69
C HIS A 78 -20.17 6.89 10.22
N SER A 79 -19.43 7.67 9.44
CA SER A 79 -19.08 7.33 8.07
C SER A 79 -18.02 6.24 8.05
N VAL A 80 -17.96 5.44 7.00
CA VAL A 80 -16.86 4.49 6.82
C VAL A 80 -15.51 5.22 6.72
N LYS A 81 -15.49 6.48 6.27
CA LYS A 81 -14.27 7.31 6.29
C LYS A 81 -13.71 7.49 7.69
N ASP A 82 -14.56 7.55 8.71
CA ASP A 82 -14.13 7.67 10.11
C ASP A 82 -13.39 6.41 10.57
N LEU A 83 -13.72 5.24 10.01
CA LEU A 83 -13.02 3.98 10.29
C LEU A 83 -11.61 3.94 9.70
N PHE A 84 -11.31 4.81 8.72
CA PHE A 84 -9.97 4.98 8.14
C PHE A 84 -9.23 6.21 8.67
N HIS A 85 -9.73 6.89 9.69
CA HIS A 85 -9.01 8.00 10.32
C HIS A 85 -8.28 7.52 11.56
N VAL A 86 -7.03 7.95 11.80
CA VAL A 86 -6.22 7.56 12.97
C VAL A 86 -6.95 7.70 14.32
N ARG A 87 -7.91 8.64 14.43
CA ARG A 87 -8.73 8.85 15.63
C ARG A 87 -9.63 7.66 15.97
N CYS A 88 -9.95 6.80 15.00
CA CYS A 88 -10.75 5.60 15.24
C CYS A 88 -10.08 4.65 16.24
N LEU A 89 -8.75 4.63 16.26
CA LEU A 89 -7.96 3.72 17.08
C LEU A 89 -8.04 4.05 18.57
N ALA A 90 -8.35 5.30 18.91
CA ALA A 90 -8.50 5.75 20.29
C ALA A 90 -9.91 5.52 20.85
N HIS A 91 -10.91 5.22 19.99
CA HIS A 91 -12.30 5.08 20.39
C HIS A 91 -12.73 3.61 20.34
N PRO A 92 -13.07 2.95 21.47
CA PRO A 92 -13.31 1.50 21.52
C PRO A 92 -14.31 0.98 20.47
N THR A 93 -15.44 1.68 20.28
CA THR A 93 -16.45 1.29 19.30
C THR A 93 -15.98 1.43 17.84
N LEU A 94 -15.16 2.45 17.54
CA LEU A 94 -14.64 2.67 16.19
C LEU A 94 -13.48 1.73 15.90
N LEU A 95 -12.65 1.43 16.90
CA LEU A 95 -11.60 0.42 16.84
C LEU A 95 -12.18 -0.96 16.52
N ALA A 96 -13.24 -1.37 17.21
CA ALA A 96 -13.91 -2.64 16.95
C ALA A 96 -14.41 -2.74 15.49
N LYS A 97 -15.09 -1.69 15.01
CA LYS A 97 -15.56 -1.60 13.61
C LYS A 97 -14.41 -1.54 12.61
N HIS A 98 -13.32 -0.87 12.94
CA HIS A 98 -12.10 -0.82 12.13
C HIS A 98 -11.49 -2.21 12.00
N HIS A 99 -11.36 -2.96 13.10
CA HIS A 99 -10.84 -4.33 13.10
C HIS A 99 -11.72 -5.31 12.32
N GLU A 100 -13.05 -5.20 12.43
CA GLU A 100 -13.99 -5.95 11.60
C GLU A 100 -13.78 -5.66 10.11
N LEU A 101 -13.64 -4.38 9.77
CA LEU A 101 -13.42 -3.95 8.40
C LEU A 101 -12.08 -4.43 7.84
N ILE A 102 -10.98 -4.28 8.59
CA ILE A 102 -9.65 -4.79 8.20
C ILE A 102 -9.69 -6.31 8.00
N THR A 103 -10.37 -7.04 8.89
CA THR A 103 -10.55 -8.48 8.77
C THR A 103 -11.28 -8.83 7.47
N SER A 104 -12.41 -8.18 7.20
CA SER A 104 -13.19 -8.39 5.98
C SER A 104 -12.38 -8.08 4.70
N LEU A 105 -11.70 -6.94 4.66
CA LEU A 105 -10.88 -6.54 3.51
C LEU A 105 -9.70 -7.48 3.31
N SER A 106 -9.05 -7.94 4.38
CA SER A 106 -7.95 -8.89 4.28
C SER A 106 -8.42 -10.24 3.71
N SER A 107 -9.57 -10.75 4.17
CA SER A 107 -10.17 -11.96 3.61
C SER A 107 -10.52 -11.82 2.13
N LEU A 108 -11.16 -10.71 1.72
CA LEU A 108 -11.46 -10.42 0.32
C LEU A 108 -10.19 -10.33 -0.53
N SER A 109 -9.19 -9.59 -0.05
CA SER A 109 -7.92 -9.40 -0.76
C SER A 109 -7.17 -10.71 -0.91
N THR A 110 -7.21 -11.59 0.09
CA THR A 110 -6.58 -12.92 0.06
C THR A 110 -7.23 -13.83 -0.97
N ALA A 111 -8.57 -13.85 -1.03
CA ALA A 111 -9.34 -14.68 -1.97
C ALA A 111 -9.30 -14.15 -3.43
N ALA A 112 -9.12 -12.85 -3.61
CA ALA A 112 -9.17 -12.20 -4.91
C ALA A 112 -7.98 -12.59 -5.83
N PRO A 113 -8.23 -13.01 -7.09
CA PRO A 113 -7.17 -13.19 -8.07
C PRO A 113 -6.70 -11.83 -8.64
N PRO A 114 -5.46 -11.72 -9.14
CA PRO A 114 -5.03 -10.54 -9.87
C PRO A 114 -5.91 -10.27 -11.11
N THR A 115 -6.20 -8.99 -11.38
CA THR A 115 -6.95 -8.59 -12.59
C THR A 115 -6.04 -8.54 -13.82
N PRO A 116 -6.58 -8.49 -15.05
CA PRO A 116 -5.76 -8.34 -16.27
C PRO A 116 -4.81 -7.13 -16.24
N PHE A 117 -5.16 -6.07 -15.50
CA PHE A 117 -4.27 -4.92 -15.31
C PHE A 117 -3.02 -5.29 -14.50
N HIS A 118 -3.16 -6.09 -13.44
CA HIS A 118 -2.02 -6.54 -12.64
C HIS A 118 -1.12 -7.47 -13.45
N THR A 119 -1.71 -8.39 -14.23
CA THR A 119 -0.96 -9.24 -15.18
C THR A 119 -0.22 -8.40 -16.21
N TYR A 120 -0.84 -7.32 -16.70
CA TYR A 120 -0.18 -6.37 -17.60
C TYR A 120 1.01 -5.67 -16.94
N LEU A 121 0.91 -5.24 -15.68
CA LEU A 121 2.06 -4.70 -14.94
C LEU A 121 3.21 -5.70 -14.86
N SER A 122 2.91 -6.96 -14.55
CA SER A 122 3.91 -8.04 -14.54
C SER A 122 4.55 -8.24 -15.92
N SER A 123 3.78 -8.16 -17.02
CA SER A 123 4.38 -8.19 -18.37
C SER A 123 5.32 -7.01 -18.65
N LEU A 124 4.96 -5.79 -18.22
CA LEU A 124 5.83 -4.63 -18.37
C LEU A 124 7.14 -4.75 -17.58
N ASP A 125 7.10 -5.37 -16.40
CA ASP A 125 8.30 -5.63 -15.60
C ASP A 125 9.19 -6.71 -16.22
N ASN A 126 8.59 -7.81 -16.71
CA ASN A 126 9.30 -8.87 -17.42
C ASN A 126 9.98 -8.37 -18.70
N GLU A 127 9.38 -7.38 -19.37
CA GLU A 127 9.97 -6.70 -20.52
C GLU A 127 11.05 -5.66 -20.14
N GLY A 128 11.26 -5.39 -18.84
CA GLY A 128 12.20 -4.39 -18.33
C GLY A 128 11.75 -2.95 -18.54
N ARG A 129 10.45 -2.73 -18.74
CA ARG A 129 9.85 -1.43 -19.10
C ARG A 129 9.12 -0.76 -17.97
N LEU A 130 8.69 -1.52 -16.95
CA LEU A 130 8.09 -0.97 -15.73
C LEU A 130 9.19 -0.34 -14.86
N LEU A 131 9.21 0.99 -14.80
CA LEU A 131 10.09 1.70 -13.89
C LEU A 131 9.58 1.55 -12.44
N ARG A 132 8.30 1.88 -12.23
CA ARG A 132 7.64 1.79 -10.93
C ARG A 132 6.11 1.72 -11.07
N CYS A 133 5.47 1.02 -10.15
CA CYS A 133 4.04 1.17 -9.86
C CYS A 133 3.87 1.80 -8.47
N TYR A 134 3.19 2.93 -8.40
CA TYR A 134 2.77 3.58 -7.16
C TYR A 134 1.28 3.27 -6.94
N THR A 135 1.00 2.34 -6.03
CA THR A 135 -0.37 1.87 -5.79
C THR A 135 -0.93 2.51 -4.53
N GLN A 136 -2.13 3.07 -4.63
CA GLN A 136 -2.91 3.54 -3.48
C GLN A 136 -3.67 2.37 -2.82
N ASN A 137 -3.68 1.20 -3.45
CA ASN A 137 -4.39 0.03 -2.96
C ASN A 137 -3.61 -0.64 -1.83
N ILE A 138 -4.36 -1.31 -0.97
CA ILE A 138 -3.85 -2.03 0.21
C ILE A 138 -4.06 -3.55 0.09
N ASP A 139 -4.60 -4.01 -1.05
CA ASP A 139 -5.01 -5.40 -1.29
C ASP A 139 -3.84 -6.34 -1.62
N GLY A 140 -2.72 -5.80 -2.11
CA GLY A 140 -1.51 -6.56 -2.42
C GLY A 140 -1.65 -7.46 -3.66
N LEU A 141 -2.59 -7.16 -4.57
CA LEU A 141 -2.76 -7.97 -5.80
C LEU A 141 -1.55 -7.90 -6.73
N GLU A 142 -0.74 -6.83 -6.67
CA GLU A 142 0.51 -6.73 -7.42
C GLU A 142 1.53 -7.80 -6.99
N GLU A 143 1.64 -8.07 -5.68
CA GLU A 143 2.57 -9.09 -5.13
C GLU A 143 2.23 -10.49 -5.67
N LYS A 144 0.94 -10.79 -5.82
CA LYS A 144 0.46 -12.06 -6.37
C LYS A 144 0.84 -12.29 -7.84
N THR A 145 1.27 -11.24 -8.54
CA THR A 145 1.78 -11.34 -9.93
C THR A 145 3.30 -11.47 -10.02
N GLY A 146 3.97 -11.62 -8.87
CA GLY A 146 5.42 -11.76 -8.77
C GLY A 146 6.18 -10.44 -8.74
N LEU A 147 5.48 -9.30 -8.72
CA LEU A 147 6.12 -7.99 -8.61
C LEU A 147 6.69 -7.79 -7.20
N ALA A 148 7.93 -7.33 -7.11
CA ALA A 148 8.54 -6.98 -5.84
C ALA A 148 7.84 -5.74 -5.24
N VAL A 149 7.16 -5.92 -4.10
CA VAL A 149 6.45 -4.85 -3.40
C VAL A 149 7.24 -4.40 -2.18
N GLY A 150 7.37 -3.09 -1.97
CA GLY A 150 8.01 -2.55 -0.79
C GLY A 150 8.45 -1.10 -0.96
N ILE A 151 9.04 -0.56 0.09
CA ILE A 151 9.62 0.79 0.07
C ILE A 151 11.15 0.63 0.04
N PRO A 152 11.85 1.26 -0.93
CA PRO A 152 13.29 1.21 -0.99
C PRO A 152 13.91 1.69 0.33
N SER A 153 14.59 0.79 1.04
CA SER A 153 15.32 1.16 2.25
C SER A 153 16.52 2.01 1.86
N SER A 154 16.51 3.29 2.22
CA SER A 154 17.78 4.03 2.30
C SER A 154 18.57 3.41 3.45
N LYS A 155 19.50 2.48 3.19
CA LYS A 155 20.42 2.02 4.22
C LYS A 155 21.04 3.28 4.87
N ARG A 156 20.62 3.60 6.10
CA ARG A 156 21.39 4.53 6.94
C ARG A 156 22.74 3.86 7.09
N LYS A 157 23.80 4.44 6.53
CA LYS A 157 25.16 4.06 6.92
C LYS A 157 25.19 4.21 8.44
N SER A 158 25.19 3.10 9.16
CA SER A 158 25.41 3.11 10.60
C SER A 158 26.73 3.85 10.83
N PRO A 159 26.79 4.84 11.74
CA PRO A 159 28.06 5.42 12.11
C PRO A 159 28.94 4.27 12.61
N LYS A 160 30.12 4.13 12.01
CA LYS A 160 31.14 3.15 12.41
C LYS A 160 31.45 3.42 13.88
N ALA A 161 30.87 2.63 14.78
CA ALA A 161 31.12 2.75 16.20
C ALA A 161 32.60 2.44 16.43
N LYS A 162 33.39 3.48 16.73
CA LYS A 162 34.72 3.29 17.31
C LYS A 162 34.52 2.60 18.66
N GLY A 163 35.18 1.46 18.82
CA GLY A 163 34.90 0.49 19.85
C GLY A 163 35.05 0.99 21.28
N LYS A 164 34.36 0.27 22.18
CA LYS A 164 34.85 -0.04 23.52
C LYS A 164 34.26 -1.39 23.92
N GLU A 165 35.14 -2.36 24.14
CA GLU A 165 34.84 -3.76 24.41
C GLU A 165 34.28 -4.00 25.82
N ASN A 166 33.68 -5.20 25.95
CA ASN A 166 33.40 -6.02 27.14
C ASN A 166 31.96 -6.09 27.67
N THR A 167 31.16 -6.95 27.03
CA THR A 167 30.16 -7.83 27.66
C THR A 167 30.07 -9.14 26.86
N PRO A 168 30.15 -10.34 27.48
CA PRO A 168 30.06 -11.59 26.74
C PRO A 168 28.61 -11.94 26.44
N SER A 169 28.23 -11.96 25.16
CA SER A 169 26.93 -12.49 24.69
C SER A 169 27.05 -13.99 24.42
N LEU A 170 26.27 -14.78 25.16
CA LEU A 170 26.26 -16.26 25.17
C LEU A 170 25.59 -16.92 23.94
N LEU A 171 25.34 -16.17 22.85
CA LEU A 171 24.73 -16.69 21.64
C LEU A 171 25.35 -15.99 20.42
N SER A 172 26.50 -16.49 19.97
CA SER A 172 27.04 -16.15 18.64
C SER A 172 26.89 -17.40 17.77
N ALA A 173 25.96 -17.35 16.83
CA ALA A 173 25.84 -18.36 15.78
C ALA A 173 27.06 -18.27 14.84
N PRO A 174 27.49 -19.38 14.21
CA PRO A 174 28.69 -19.38 13.37
C PRO A 174 28.52 -18.48 12.14
N ASP A 175 29.58 -17.74 11.84
CA ASP A 175 29.72 -16.82 10.71
C ASP A 175 29.39 -17.51 9.38
N THR A 176 28.26 -17.15 8.77
CA THR A 176 28.02 -17.40 7.35
C THR A 176 28.62 -16.26 6.53
N PRO A 177 29.29 -16.55 5.39
CA PRO A 177 29.90 -15.52 4.57
C PRO A 177 28.83 -14.59 4.02
N GLU A 178 28.96 -13.28 4.28
CA GLU A 178 28.15 -12.21 3.73
C GLU A 178 28.31 -12.16 2.20
N THR A 179 27.51 -12.94 1.48
CA THR A 179 27.22 -12.65 0.08
C THR A 179 26.34 -11.41 0.04
N SER A 180 26.88 -10.32 -0.49
CA SER A 180 26.16 -9.10 -0.81
C SER A 180 25.12 -9.34 -1.92
N SER A 181 24.00 -9.97 -1.59
CA SER A 181 22.81 -9.91 -2.43
C SER A 181 22.15 -8.56 -2.19
N GLU A 182 22.43 -7.58 -3.07
CA GLU A 182 21.54 -6.43 -3.19
C GLU A 182 20.17 -6.97 -3.58
N SER A 183 19.25 -7.00 -2.62
CA SER A 183 17.85 -7.32 -2.89
C SER A 183 17.35 -6.37 -3.98
N PRO A 184 16.71 -6.87 -5.06
CA PRO A 184 16.26 -6.04 -6.16
C PRO A 184 15.34 -4.92 -5.65
N GLU A 185 15.50 -3.72 -6.20
CA GLU A 185 14.69 -2.56 -5.81
C GLU A 185 13.20 -2.85 -6.08
N PRO A 186 12.29 -2.56 -5.13
CA PRO A 186 10.88 -2.92 -5.28
C PRO A 186 10.22 -2.20 -6.46
N ARG A 187 9.58 -2.95 -7.35
CA ARG A 187 8.86 -2.39 -8.50
C ARG A 187 7.56 -1.71 -8.12
N VAL A 188 6.97 -2.11 -6.99
CA VAL A 188 5.69 -1.58 -6.52
C VAL A 188 5.90 -0.91 -5.17
N ILE A 189 5.50 0.35 -5.07
CA ILE A 189 5.49 1.12 -3.82
C ILE A 189 4.03 1.25 -3.35
N PRO A 190 3.66 0.62 -2.22
CA PRO A 190 2.33 0.75 -1.65
C PRO A 190 2.22 2.05 -0.85
N LEU A 191 1.62 3.07 -1.47
CA LEU A 191 1.50 4.43 -0.92
C LEU A 191 0.69 4.50 0.38
N HIS A 192 -0.22 3.54 0.59
CA HIS A 192 -1.06 3.46 1.78
C HIS A 192 -0.76 2.21 2.62
N GLY A 193 0.39 1.56 2.40
CA GLY A 193 0.74 0.31 3.06
C GLY A 193 -0.04 -0.90 2.54
N LEU A 194 -0.06 -2.00 3.30
CA LEU A 194 -0.60 -3.30 2.87
C LEU A 194 -1.40 -3.97 3.98
N LEU A 195 -2.42 -4.74 3.60
CA LEU A 195 -3.20 -5.61 4.50
C LEU A 195 -2.50 -6.95 4.82
N SER A 196 -1.24 -7.13 4.46
CA SER A 196 -0.47 -8.35 4.76
C SER A 196 0.22 -8.32 6.12
N THR A 197 0.40 -7.13 6.72
CA THR A 197 1.19 -6.96 7.95
C THR A 197 0.50 -6.08 8.99
N LEU A 198 0.90 -6.30 10.25
CA LEU A 198 0.69 -5.44 11.40
C LEU A 198 2.00 -4.74 11.75
N HIS A 199 1.92 -3.54 12.33
CA HIS A 199 3.07 -2.91 12.97
C HIS A 199 2.72 -2.48 14.40
N CYS A 200 3.73 -2.49 15.26
CA CYS A 200 3.62 -1.95 16.61
C CYS A 200 3.73 -0.42 16.59
N THR A 201 2.79 0.25 17.26
CA THR A 201 2.77 1.71 17.42
C THR A 201 3.88 2.27 18.31
N LEU A 202 4.62 1.40 19.02
CA LEU A 202 5.69 1.80 19.95
C LEU A 202 7.08 1.36 19.50
N CYS A 203 7.28 0.07 19.24
CA CYS A 203 8.58 -0.48 18.87
C CYS A 203 8.77 -0.68 17.36
N HIS A 204 7.74 -0.37 16.55
CA HIS A 204 7.75 -0.50 15.09
C HIS A 204 8.03 -1.91 14.56
N THR A 205 7.96 -2.94 15.40
CA THR A 205 8.05 -4.33 14.95
C THR A 205 6.91 -4.63 13.98
N ILE A 206 7.26 -5.22 12.84
CA ILE A 206 6.32 -5.66 11.81
C ILE A 206 6.08 -7.16 11.96
N LEU A 207 4.82 -7.58 11.93
CA LEU A 207 4.38 -8.96 12.04
C LEU A 207 3.40 -9.27 10.90
N PRO A 208 3.28 -10.53 10.43
CA PRO A 208 2.24 -10.89 9.46
C PRO A 208 0.84 -10.71 10.07
N LEU A 209 -0.14 -10.21 9.30
CA LEU A 209 -1.51 -10.04 9.77
C LEU A 209 -2.25 -11.37 9.90
N SER A 210 -1.99 -12.32 8.98
CA SER A 210 -2.76 -13.57 8.86
C SER A 210 -2.94 -14.35 10.17
N PRO A 211 -1.93 -14.52 11.05
CA PRO A 211 -2.10 -15.25 12.31
C PRO A 211 -2.98 -14.55 13.35
N HIS A 212 -3.29 -13.27 13.15
CA HIS A 212 -4.08 -12.44 14.06
C HIS A 212 -5.52 -12.25 13.58
N LEU A 213 -5.93 -12.88 12.47
CA LEU A 213 -7.29 -12.81 11.96
C LEU A 213 -8.18 -13.90 12.58
N PRO A 214 -9.45 -13.58 12.91
CA PRO A 214 -10.07 -12.26 12.90
C PRO A 214 -9.52 -11.36 14.02
N LEU A 215 -9.38 -10.06 13.75
CA LEU A 215 -8.92 -9.11 14.76
C LEU A 215 -9.97 -8.95 15.88
N PRO A 216 -9.55 -8.89 17.17
CA PRO A 216 -10.48 -8.70 18.29
C PRO A 216 -11.08 -7.29 18.30
N PRO A 217 -12.20 -7.03 19.00
CA PRO A 217 -12.79 -5.70 19.07
C PRO A 217 -11.97 -4.69 19.89
N THR A 218 -10.91 -5.14 20.57
CA THR A 218 -10.03 -4.35 21.43
C THR A 218 -8.63 -4.22 20.83
N SER A 219 -7.77 -3.39 21.45
CA SER A 219 -6.38 -3.25 21.01
C SER A 219 -5.60 -4.55 21.18
N VAL A 220 -4.85 -4.95 20.15
CA VAL A 220 -3.97 -6.12 20.20
C VAL A 220 -2.63 -5.73 20.82
N PRO A 221 -2.17 -6.37 21.91
CA PRO A 221 -0.88 -6.04 22.49
C PRO A 221 0.28 -6.52 21.61
N CYS A 222 1.42 -5.82 21.69
CA CYS A 222 2.62 -6.21 20.93
C CYS A 222 3.46 -7.25 21.70
N PRO A 223 3.65 -8.46 21.17
CA PRO A 223 4.39 -9.52 21.85
C PRO A 223 5.86 -9.15 22.08
N THR A 224 6.47 -8.38 21.18
CA THR A 224 7.84 -7.88 21.35
C THR A 224 7.96 -6.89 22.51
N CYS A 225 6.98 -5.99 22.65
CA CYS A 225 6.96 -5.05 23.78
C CYS A 225 6.67 -5.76 25.10
N GLU A 226 5.76 -6.73 25.10
CA GLU A 226 5.45 -7.55 26.28
C GLU A 226 6.66 -8.36 26.73
N LEU A 227 7.34 -9.03 25.80
CA LEU A 227 8.56 -9.75 26.08
C LEU A 227 9.65 -8.83 26.65
N ALA A 228 9.87 -7.67 26.04
CA ALA A 228 10.83 -6.69 26.53
C ALA A 228 10.49 -6.17 27.94
N SER A 229 9.21 -5.98 28.24
CA SER A 229 8.76 -5.56 29.58
C SER A 229 8.91 -6.66 30.62
N SER A 230 8.63 -7.92 30.25
CA SER A 230 8.81 -9.10 31.09
C SER A 230 10.27 -9.33 31.44
N ILE A 231 11.18 -9.22 30.47
CA ILE A 231 12.64 -9.35 30.71
C ILE A 231 13.11 -8.30 31.71
N ARG A 232 12.71 -7.03 31.56
CA ARG A 232 13.08 -5.95 32.49
C ARG A 232 12.57 -6.22 33.91
N SER A 233 11.33 -6.70 34.02
CA SER A 233 10.73 -7.02 35.31
C SER A 233 11.47 -8.17 36.01
N ALA A 234 11.89 -9.20 35.26
CA ALA A 234 12.72 -10.29 35.77
C ALA A 234 14.10 -9.81 36.27
N LEU A 235 14.64 -8.75 35.66
CA LEU A 235 15.88 -8.09 36.08
C LEU A 235 15.68 -7.05 37.21
N SER A 236 14.50 -7.00 37.85
CA SER A 236 14.14 -5.98 38.85
C SER A 236 14.26 -4.53 38.36
N GLU A 237 14.21 -4.31 37.06
CA GLU A 237 14.13 -2.98 36.46
C GLU A 237 12.68 -2.54 36.31
N ARG A 238 12.46 -1.22 36.21
CA ARG A 238 11.12 -0.68 35.92
C ARG A 238 10.59 -1.23 34.58
N SER A 239 9.38 -1.75 34.61
CA SER A 239 8.62 -2.18 33.43
C SER A 239 8.39 -1.01 32.47
N ARG A 240 8.29 -1.31 31.18
CA ARG A 240 8.02 -0.32 30.13
C ARG A 240 6.58 -0.48 29.63
N LYS A 241 6.03 0.61 29.11
CA LYS A 241 4.74 0.60 28.43
C LYS A 241 4.79 -0.39 27.27
N SER A 242 3.76 -1.23 27.15
CA SER A 242 3.61 -2.11 25.99
C SER A 242 2.93 -1.38 24.84
N GLY A 243 3.43 -1.57 23.63
CA GLY A 243 2.81 -1.06 22.41
C GLY A 243 1.62 -1.90 21.97
N THR A 244 0.86 -1.39 21.02
CA THR A 244 -0.26 -2.09 20.40
C THR A 244 0.04 -2.36 18.93
N LEU A 245 -0.42 -3.52 18.43
CA LEU A 245 -0.39 -3.87 17.02
C LEU A 245 -1.62 -3.29 16.31
N ARG A 246 -1.40 -2.84 15.09
CA ARG A 246 -2.45 -2.41 14.15
C ARG A 246 -2.03 -2.73 12.72
N ALA A 247 -2.99 -2.81 11.79
CA ALA A 247 -2.70 -3.00 10.37
C ALA A 247 -1.72 -1.94 9.86
N SER A 248 -0.77 -2.38 9.03
CA SER A 248 0.21 -1.54 8.33
C SER A 248 -0.40 -0.83 7.14
N VAL A 249 -1.56 -0.21 7.37
CA VAL A 249 -2.27 0.65 6.43
C VAL A 249 -2.18 2.08 6.96
N VAL A 250 -1.94 3.02 6.05
CA VAL A 250 -1.91 4.45 6.36
C VAL A 250 -3.33 5.01 6.39
N LEU A 251 -3.68 5.63 7.50
CA LEU A 251 -4.97 6.21 7.83
C LEU A 251 -4.97 7.72 7.58
N TYR A 252 -6.15 8.28 7.40
CA TYR A 252 -6.32 9.71 7.35
C TYR A 252 -5.89 10.35 8.68
N GLY A 253 -5.18 11.47 8.56
CA GLY A 253 -4.68 12.24 9.70
C GLY A 253 -3.45 11.64 10.38
N GLU A 254 -2.79 10.65 9.77
CA GLU A 254 -1.45 10.20 10.19
C GLU A 254 -0.40 10.47 9.10
N GLU A 255 0.85 10.61 9.54
CA GLU A 255 1.98 10.73 8.62
C GLU A 255 2.42 9.35 8.14
N HIS A 256 2.83 9.27 6.88
CA HIS A 256 3.41 8.04 6.36
C HIS A 256 4.79 7.82 7.02
N PRO A 257 5.04 6.69 7.72
CA PRO A 257 6.30 6.47 8.44
C PRO A 257 7.51 6.54 7.52
N GLU A 258 7.37 5.98 6.32
CA GLU A 258 8.41 5.98 5.27
C GLU A 258 8.21 7.08 4.20
N GLY A 259 7.48 8.16 4.51
CA GLY A 259 7.11 9.19 3.53
C GLY A 259 8.31 9.87 2.86
N GLU A 260 9.42 10.04 3.57
CA GLU A 260 10.66 10.60 3.01
C GLU A 260 11.30 9.66 1.98
N SER A 261 11.34 8.35 2.27
CA SER A 261 11.87 7.33 1.35
C SER A 261 11.02 7.23 0.08
N ILE A 262 9.70 7.31 0.22
CA ILE A 262 8.77 7.37 -0.92
C ILE A 262 9.02 8.64 -1.73
N GLY A 263 9.09 9.82 -1.11
CA GLY A 263 9.33 11.08 -1.79
C GLY A 263 10.66 11.12 -2.58
N LYS A 264 11.72 10.51 -2.05
CA LYS A 264 12.99 10.32 -2.75
C LYS A 264 12.85 9.41 -3.97
N SER A 265 12.07 8.34 -3.85
CA SER A 265 11.81 7.40 -4.95
C SER A 265 11.01 8.09 -6.06
N VAL A 266 9.94 8.80 -5.70
CA VAL A 266 9.14 9.60 -6.65
C VAL A 266 10.02 10.62 -7.38
N SER A 267 10.84 11.37 -6.64
CA SER A 267 11.74 12.38 -7.22
C SER A 267 12.78 11.79 -8.17
N ARG A 268 13.24 10.57 -7.91
CA ARG A 268 14.18 9.84 -8.77
C ARG A 268 13.48 9.34 -10.03
N ASP A 269 12.33 8.68 -9.86
CA ASP A 269 11.61 8.05 -10.94
C ASP A 269 11.04 9.09 -11.92
N LEU A 270 10.59 10.26 -11.43
CA LEU A 270 10.10 11.36 -12.27
C LEU A 270 11.18 11.99 -13.16
N LYS A 271 12.46 11.97 -12.76
CA LYS A 271 13.57 12.37 -13.65
C LYS A 271 13.79 11.37 -14.77
N GLY A 272 13.36 10.13 -14.53
CA GLY A 272 13.61 8.99 -15.37
C GLY A 272 12.35 8.41 -16.03
N VAL A 273 11.24 9.14 -16.09
CA VAL A 273 10.01 8.62 -16.68
C VAL A 273 9.91 9.01 -18.15
N ASP A 274 9.59 8.04 -19.00
CA ASP A 274 9.30 8.27 -20.43
C ASP A 274 7.79 8.29 -20.67
N MET A 275 7.01 7.65 -19.79
CA MET A 275 5.56 7.65 -19.81
C MET A 275 4.97 7.46 -18.40
N LEU A 276 4.00 8.30 -18.05
CA LEU A 276 3.20 8.17 -16.84
C LEU A 276 1.81 7.64 -17.22
N LEU A 277 1.39 6.55 -16.59
CA LEU A 277 0.05 5.98 -16.71
C LEU A 277 -0.68 6.12 -15.38
N GLU A 278 -1.86 6.71 -15.40
CA GLU A 278 -2.73 6.80 -14.24
C GLU A 278 -4.00 6.00 -14.49
N LYS A 279 -4.35 5.11 -13.57
CA LYS A 279 -5.61 4.36 -13.63
C LYS A 279 -6.34 4.47 -12.30
N GLU A 280 -7.26 5.42 -12.27
CA GLU A 280 -8.22 5.61 -11.19
C GLU A 280 -9.64 5.35 -11.69
N LYS A 281 -10.55 5.05 -10.75
CA LYS A 281 -11.99 5.00 -11.04
C LYS A 281 -12.58 6.33 -10.62
N GLU A 282 -13.10 7.09 -11.59
CA GLU A 282 -13.70 8.38 -11.33
C GLU A 282 -14.94 8.22 -10.42
N SER A 283 -14.92 8.93 -9.29
CA SER A 283 -16.08 9.08 -8.43
C SER A 283 -16.85 10.30 -8.94
N LYS A 284 -18.17 10.18 -9.16
CA LYS A 284 -19.01 11.33 -9.46
C LYS A 284 -18.78 12.39 -8.38
N GLY A 285 -18.13 13.50 -8.76
CA GLY A 285 -18.05 14.67 -7.92
C GLY A 285 -19.47 15.07 -7.53
N LYS A 286 -19.77 15.08 -6.23
CA LYS A 286 -20.98 15.75 -5.75
C LYS A 286 -20.75 17.25 -5.98
N MET A 287 -21.57 17.84 -6.86
CA MET A 287 -21.93 19.26 -6.77
C MET A 287 -22.49 19.57 -5.39
#